data_AF-A0A178VUR5-F1
#
_entry.id   AF-A0A178VUR5-F1
#
_cell.length_a   1.000
_cell.length_b   1.000
_cell.length_c   1.000
_cell.angle_alpha   90.00
_cell.angle_beta   90.00
_cell.angle_gamma   90.00
#
_symmetry.space_group_name_H-M   'P 1'
#
loop_
_entity.id
_entity.type
_entity.pdbx_description
1 polymer ?
#
loop_
_entity_poly.entity_id
_entity_poly.type
_entity_poly.pdbx_seq_one_letter_code
_entity_poly.pdbx_strand_id
1 'polypeptide(L)' 'MNADLAMIINSDEVQIVVRPIEKDAKSAVLKKNPLKNVMLKLNPYAKTARRMSLLAAAERVKSKKEKLERKRNPSQR' A
#
# COMPACT_ATOMS: atom_id res chain seq x y z
N MET A 1 -42.86 -7.81 39.07
CA MET A 1 -41.97 -8.50 38.11
C MET A 1 -42.03 -7.69 36.82
N ASN A 2 -41.03 -6.83 36.59
CA ASN A 2 -40.99 -6.02 35.37
C ASN A 2 -40.55 -6.95 34.24
N ALA A 3 -41.49 -7.31 33.36
CA ALA A 3 -41.27 -8.24 32.26
C ALA A 3 -40.70 -7.56 31.01
N ASP A 4 -40.67 -6.22 30.98
CA ASP A 4 -40.21 -5.46 29.82
C ASP A 4 -38.72 -5.10 29.91
N LEU A 5 -37.91 -5.93 29.25
CA LEU A 5 -36.46 -5.77 29.15
C LEU A 5 -36.06 -4.53 28.35
N ALA A 6 -36.84 -4.12 27.35
CA ALA A 6 -36.50 -2.98 26.50
C ALA A 6 -36.54 -1.67 27.29
N MET A 7 -37.51 -1.54 28.19
CA MET A 7 -37.62 -0.38 29.08
C MET A 7 -36.42 -0.26 30.03
N ILE A 8 -35.96 -1.39 30.59
CA ILE A 8 -34.83 -1.41 31.53
C ILE A 8 -33.51 -1.12 30.80
N ILE A 9 -33.31 -1.68 29.60
CA ILE A 9 -32.07 -1.47 28.82
C ILE A 9 -31.95 0.00 28.38
N ASN A 10 -33.07 0.64 28.04
CA ASN A 10 -33.10 2.02 27.57
C ASN A 10 -33.23 3.06 28.69
N SER A 11 -33.19 2.66 29.97
CA SER A 11 -33.25 3.60 31.09
C SER A 11 -31.94 4.39 31.23
N ASP A 12 -32.05 5.63 31.71
CA ASP A 12 -30.90 6.54 31.85
C ASP A 12 -29.81 5.97 32.77
N GLU A 13 -30.22 5.28 33.84
CA GLU A 13 -29.33 4.62 34.80
C GLU A 13 -28.39 3.61 34.12
N VAL A 14 -28.92 2.86 33.15
CA VAL A 14 -28.15 1.86 32.39
C VAL A 14 -27.33 2.54 31.29
N GLN A 15 -27.93 3.44 30.52
CA GLN A 15 -27.26 4.08 29.37
C GLN A 15 -26.12 5.03 29.77
N ILE A 16 -26.14 5.64 30.97
CA ILE A 16 -25.05 6.50 31.47
C ILE A 16 -23.74 5.71 31.68
N VAL A 17 -23.83 4.45 32.08
CA VAL A 17 -22.66 3.62 32.46
C VAL A 17 -22.19 2.75 31.29
N VAL A 18 -23.06 2.49 30.30
CA VAL A 18 -22.78 1.64 29.15
C VAL A 18 -21.82 2.31 28.16
N ARG A 19 -20.88 1.53 27.61
CA ARG A 19 -20.01 1.98 26.53
C ARG A 19 -20.79 2.08 25.22
N PRO A 20 -20.48 3.06 24.36
CA PRO A 20 -21.13 3.17 23.06
C PRO A 20 -20.87 1.91 22.23
N ILE A 21 -21.85 1.57 21.39
CA ILE A 21 -21.76 0.42 20.49
C ILE A 21 -20.65 0.60 19.45
N GLU A 22 -19.76 -0.39 19.34
CA GLU A 22 -18.80 -0.48 18.23
C GLU A 22 -19.51 -1.07 17.01
N LYS A 23 -19.80 -0.23 16.00
CA LYS A 23 -20.52 -0.64 14.77
C LYS A 23 -19.59 -1.26 13.71
N ASP A 24 -18.30 -1.34 13.99
CA ASP A 24 -17.30 -1.74 13.01
C ASP A 24 -17.28 -3.26 12.80
N ALA A 25 -17.97 -3.72 11.75
CA ALA A 25 -17.86 -5.09 11.27
C ALA A 25 -16.48 -5.30 10.60
N LYS A 26 -15.54 -5.91 11.33
CA LYS A 26 -14.22 -6.26 10.79
C LYS A 26 -14.36 -7.36 9.75
N SER A 27 -14.18 -6.98 8.48
CA SER A 27 -14.13 -7.94 7.37
C SER A 27 -12.77 -8.64 7.29
N ALA A 28 -12.74 -9.88 6.80
CA ALA A 28 -11.50 -10.62 6.62
C ALA A 28 -10.59 -9.93 5.59
N VAL A 29 -9.32 -9.70 5.96
CA VAL A 29 -8.35 -9.03 5.10
C VAL A 29 -7.71 -10.03 4.13
N LEU A 30 -7.78 -9.74 2.83
CA LEU A 30 -7.08 -10.51 1.81
C LEU A 30 -5.57 -10.23 1.83
N LYS A 31 -4.77 -11.27 2.04
CA LYS A 31 -3.30 -11.20 2.00
C LYS A 31 -2.80 -11.11 0.56
N LYS A 32 -2.69 -9.89 0.02
CA LYS A 32 -2.18 -9.64 -1.34
C LYS A 32 -0.66 -9.86 -1.39
N ASN A 33 -0.16 -10.37 -2.53
CA ASN A 33 1.27 -10.60 -2.73
C ASN A 33 2.06 -9.26 -2.73
N PRO A 34 3.09 -9.07 -1.87
CA PRO A 34 3.87 -7.85 -1.79
C PRO A 34 4.64 -7.55 -3.07
N LEU A 35 5.32 -8.53 -3.66
CA LEU A 35 6.14 -8.35 -4.86
C LEU A 35 5.31 -7.83 -6.03
N LYS A 36 4.03 -8.25 -6.10
CA LYS A 36 3.11 -7.88 -7.17
C LYS A 36 2.25 -6.64 -6.87
N ASN A 37 1.81 -6.39 -5.62
CA ASN A 37 0.77 -5.38 -5.35
C ASN A 37 1.01 -4.49 -4.11
N VAL A 38 1.38 -5.06 -2.95
CA VAL A 38 1.37 -4.30 -1.66
C VAL A 38 2.73 -3.86 -1.13
N MET A 39 3.81 -4.02 -1.89
CA MET A 39 5.17 -3.69 -1.41
C MET A 39 5.29 -2.27 -0.87
N LEU A 40 4.67 -1.27 -1.51
CA LEU A 40 4.80 0.13 -1.11
C LEU A 40 4.17 0.45 0.25
N LYS A 41 3.09 -0.26 0.61
CA LYS A 41 2.44 -0.10 1.93
C LYS A 41 3.31 -0.67 3.04
N LEU A 42 4.01 -1.77 2.75
CA LEU A 42 4.85 -2.47 3.72
C LEU A 42 6.26 -1.85 3.82
N ASN A 43 6.80 -1.40 2.68
CA ASN A 43 8.14 -0.87 2.56
C ASN A 43 8.13 0.42 1.72
N PRO A 44 8.20 1.61 2.33
CA PRO A 44 8.23 2.88 1.61
C PRO A 44 9.50 3.05 0.76
N TYR A 45 10.63 2.48 1.18
CA TYR A 45 11.90 2.52 0.44
C TYR A 45 11.85 1.72 -0.86
N ALA A 46 10.91 0.80 -1.03
CA ALA A 46 10.72 0.10 -2.30
C ALA A 46 10.43 1.06 -3.47
N LYS A 47 9.87 2.24 -3.20
CA LYS A 47 9.64 3.28 -4.21
C LYS A 47 10.93 3.87 -4.75
N THR A 48 11.87 4.23 -3.86
CA THR A 48 13.15 4.82 -4.23
C THR A 48 14.01 3.79 -4.94
N ALA A 49 14.10 2.56 -4.43
CA ALA A 49 14.83 1.48 -5.05
C ALA A 49 14.35 1.20 -6.49
N ARG A 50 13.03 1.13 -6.71
CA ARG A 50 12.45 0.99 -8.06
C ARG A 50 12.78 2.16 -8.97
N ARG A 51 12.75 3.39 -8.46
CA ARG A 51 13.11 4.58 -9.25
C ARG A 51 14.57 4.53 -9.69
N MET A 52 15.48 4.21 -8.77
CA MET A 52 16.91 4.13 -9.06
C MET A 52 17.23 3.05 -10.09
N SER A 53 16.58 1.88 -10.00
CA SER A 53 16.80 0.80 -10.97
C SER A 53 16.35 1.19 -12.38
N LEU A 54 15.23 1.92 -12.51
CA LEU A 54 14.75 2.43 -13.79
C LEU A 54 15.68 3.46 -14.42
N LEU A 55 16.17 4.41 -13.63
CA LEU A 55 17.14 5.42 -14.10
C LEU A 55 18.43 4.75 -14.58
N ALA A 56 18.98 3.85 -13.78
CA ALA A 56 20.18 3.11 -14.15
C ALA A 56 19.97 2.21 -15.38
N ALA A 57 18.76 1.68 -15.60
CA ALA A 57 18.43 0.93 -16.81
C ALA A 57 18.42 1.86 -18.05
N ALA A 58 17.82 3.04 -17.94
CA ALA A 58 17.80 4.03 -19.01
C ALA A 58 19.22 4.49 -19.41
N GLU A 59 20.09 4.76 -18.42
CA GLU A 59 21.49 5.13 -18.65
C GLU A 59 22.28 4.01 -19.33
N ARG A 60 22.06 2.75 -18.95
CA ARG A 60 22.67 1.59 -19.63
C ARG A 60 22.24 1.48 -21.09
N VAL A 61 20.96 1.71 -21.39
CA VAL A 61 20.47 1.70 -22.78
C VAL A 61 21.10 2.82 -23.59
N LYS A 62 21.16 4.04 -23.04
CA LYS A 62 21.77 5.21 -23.68
C LYS A 62 23.25 4.98 -23.99
N SER A 63 24.04 4.57 -22.98
CA SER A 63 25.48 4.30 -23.15
C SER A 63 25.75 3.16 -24.13
N LYS A 64 24.89 2.12 -24.16
CA LYS A 64 24.97 1.06 -25.16
C LYS A 64 24.73 1.58 -26.57
N LYS A 65 23.73 2.45 -26.76
CA LYS A 65 23.44 3.09 -28.06
C LYS A 65 24.60 3.93 -28.53
N GLU A 66 25.14 4.82 -27.69
CA GLU A 66 26.29 5.65 -28.03
C GLU A 66 27.53 4.83 -28.41
N LYS A 67 27.81 3.76 -27.65
CA LYS A 67 28.88 2.82 -27.99
C LYS A 67 28.67 2.15 -29.35
N LEU A 68 27.43 1.81 -29.70
CA LEU A 68 27.11 1.19 -30.97
C LEU A 68 27.25 2.17 -32.14
N GLU A 69 26.77 3.41 -31.99
CA GLU A 69 26.90 4.45 -33.01
C GLU A 69 28.37 4.81 -33.29
N ARG A 70 29.21 4.91 -32.25
CA ARG A 70 30.66 5.10 -32.41
C ARG A 70 31.33 3.95 -33.18
N LYS A 71 30.83 2.72 -33.04
CA LYS A 71 31.32 1.57 -33.80
C LYS A 71 30.83 1.57 -35.25
N ARG A 72 29.62 2.11 -35.51
CA ARG A 72 29.01 2.18 -36.84
C ARG A 72 29.63 3.25 -37.73
N ASN A 73 30.11 4.35 -37.16
CA ASN A 73 30.76 5.44 -37.90
C ASN A 73 32.26 5.54 -37.55
N PRO A 74 33.11 4.61 -38.04
CA PRO A 74 34.54 4.59 -37.73
C PRO A 74 35.34 5.73 -38.40
N SER A 75 34.74 6.49 -39.31
CA SER A 75 35.41 7.49 -40.17
C SER A 75 35.43 8.93 -39.64
N GLN A 76 34.95 9.19 -38.41
CA GLN A 76 34.98 10.54 -37.79
C GLN A 76 36.07 10.69 -36.71
N ARG A 77 37.17 9.93 -36.80
CA ARG A 77 38.35 10.14 -35.95
C ARG A 77 39.38 11.02 -36.61
#